data_AF-A0A8T7EPG5-F1
#
_entry.id   AF-A0A8T7EPG5-F1
#
_cell.length_a   1.000
_cell.length_b   1.000
_cell.length_c   1.000
_cell.angle_alpha   90.00
_cell.angle_beta   90.00
_cell.angle_gamma   90.00
#
_symmetry.space_group_name_H-M   'P 1'
#
loop_
_entity.id
_entity.type
_entity.pdbx_description
1 polymer ?
#
loop_
_entity_poly.entity_id
_entity_poly.type
_entity_poly.pdbx_seq_one_letter_code
_entity_poly.pdbx_strand_id
1 'polypeptide(L)'
;MLLNEQPAYHTLHDVVADVTTMQFEEESNTAILDALSRLALYRMQEQANDAIRRGEVEEATRRLEKLATRLLAIGQQALATHVLHEAHIVKTTHMLSAEGKKTIKYNTRLLVNPQEGE
;
A
#
# COMPACT_ATOMS: atom_id res chain seq x y z
N MET A 1 -73.41 -4.53 37.04
CA MET A 1 -72.58 -4.73 35.84
C MET A 1 -71.68 -3.50 35.73
N LEU A 2 -70.53 -3.55 36.39
CA LEU A 2 -69.61 -2.39 36.56
C LEU A 2 -68.69 -2.31 35.34
N LEU A 3 -68.65 -1.12 34.72
CA LEU A 3 -67.85 -0.82 33.54
C LEU A 3 -66.36 -0.88 33.87
N ASN A 4 -65.64 -1.57 32.99
CA ASN A 4 -64.21 -1.83 33.00
C ASN A 4 -63.45 -0.57 32.52
N GLU A 5 -62.85 0.18 33.43
CA GLU A 5 -61.97 1.32 33.13
C GLU A 5 -60.57 0.81 32.75
N GLN A 6 -60.22 0.90 31.47
CA GLN A 6 -58.90 0.53 30.95
C GLN A 6 -57.84 1.56 31.41
N PRO A 7 -56.70 1.15 31.99
CA PRO A 7 -55.63 2.07 32.35
C PRO A 7 -54.90 2.56 31.09
N ALA A 8 -54.70 3.87 30.99
CA ALA A 8 -53.92 4.51 29.95
C ALA A 8 -52.45 4.02 29.99
N TYR A 9 -52.03 3.33 28.94
CA TYR A 9 -50.65 2.92 28.76
C TYR A 9 -49.77 4.18 28.60
N HIS A 10 -48.99 4.50 29.63
CA HIS A 10 -47.93 5.50 29.54
C HIS A 10 -46.85 4.94 28.61
N THR A 11 -46.71 5.53 27.43
CA THR A 11 -45.70 5.19 26.44
C THR A 11 -44.32 5.31 27.05
N LEU A 12 -43.64 4.16 27.17
CA LEU A 12 -42.21 4.10 27.44
C LEU A 12 -41.51 4.97 26.39
N HIS A 13 -40.84 6.02 26.85
CA HIS A 13 -39.95 6.81 26.01
C HIS A 13 -38.83 5.86 25.59
N ASP A 14 -38.87 5.45 24.33
CA ASP A 14 -37.79 4.69 23.73
C ASP A 14 -36.55 5.59 23.77
N VAL A 15 -35.60 5.23 24.62
CA VAL A 15 -34.30 5.89 24.66
C VAL A 15 -33.60 5.47 23.38
N VAL A 16 -33.76 6.30 22.35
CA VAL A 16 -32.88 6.26 21.19
C VAL A 16 -31.52 6.69 21.70
N ALA A 17 -30.77 5.70 22.19
CA ALA A 17 -29.34 5.84 22.36
C ALA A 17 -28.81 6.18 20.97
N ASP A 18 -28.39 7.44 20.82
CA ASP A 18 -27.58 7.85 19.70
C ASP A 18 -26.29 7.03 19.80
N VAL A 19 -26.32 5.84 19.19
CA VAL A 19 -25.12 5.10 18.87
C VAL A 19 -24.46 5.97 17.83
N THR A 20 -23.63 6.90 18.30
CA THR A 20 -22.65 7.60 17.48
C THR A 20 -21.86 6.52 16.81
N THR A 21 -22.32 6.16 15.62
CA THR A 21 -21.62 5.28 14.72
C THR A 21 -20.45 6.15 14.32
N MET A 22 -19.31 5.95 14.98
CA MET A 22 -18.04 6.46 14.48
C MET A 22 -17.86 5.79 13.13
N GLN A 23 -18.44 6.41 12.11
CA GLN A 23 -18.17 6.14 10.72
C GLN A 23 -16.71 6.58 10.55
N PHE A 24 -15.79 5.67 10.82
CA PHE A 24 -14.44 5.79 10.30
C PHE A 24 -14.63 5.78 8.78
N GLU A 25 -14.63 6.97 8.18
CA GLU A 25 -14.82 7.20 6.76
C GLU A 25 -13.98 6.16 5.99
N GLU A 26 -14.60 5.23 5.26
CA GLU A 26 -13.87 4.17 4.57
C GLU A 26 -12.82 4.74 3.58
N GLU A 27 -13.03 5.97 3.12
CA GLU A 27 -12.10 6.73 2.28
C GLU A 27 -10.79 7.13 3.00
N SER A 28 -10.84 7.35 4.33
CA SER A 28 -9.64 7.59 5.15
C SER A 28 -8.77 6.32 5.26
N ASN A 29 -9.39 5.14 5.34
CA ASN A 29 -8.68 3.88 5.53
C ASN A 29 -7.90 3.48 4.27
N THR A 30 -8.48 3.67 3.08
CA THR A 30 -7.83 3.32 1.80
C THR A 30 -6.61 4.18 1.50
N ALA A 31 -6.65 5.49 1.79
CA ALA A 31 -5.52 6.40 1.58
C ALA A 31 -4.31 6.03 2.45
N ILE A 32 -4.55 5.68 3.72
CA ILE A 32 -3.49 5.23 4.63
C ILE A 32 -2.90 3.90 4.17
N LEU A 33 -3.74 2.94 3.76
CA LEU A 33 -3.31 1.64 3.26
C LEU A 33 -2.48 1.75 1.97
N ASP A 34 -2.86 2.67 1.06
CA ASP A 34 -2.07 2.97 -0.14
C ASP A 34 -0.72 3.58 0.23
N ALA A 35 -0.71 4.61 1.09
CA ALA A 35 0.53 5.24 1.57
C ALA A 35 1.49 4.24 2.23
N LEU A 36 0.97 3.34 3.07
CA LEU A 36 1.74 2.27 3.71
C LEU A 36 2.27 1.26 2.68
N SER A 37 1.46 0.88 1.69
CA SER A 37 1.88 -0.02 0.61
C SER A 37 3.03 0.58 -0.19
N ARG A 38 2.94 1.87 -0.50
CA ARG A 38 4.00 2.62 -1.21
C ARG A 38 5.27 2.75 -0.39
N LEU A 39 5.15 3.04 0.91
CA LEU A 39 6.29 3.06 1.82
C LEU A 39 6.98 1.70 1.90
N ALA A 40 6.22 0.61 1.91
CA ALA A 40 6.77 -0.74 1.90
C ALA A 40 7.56 -1.03 0.62
N LEU A 41 7.03 -0.65 -0.55
CA LEU A 41 7.74 -0.77 -1.83
C LEU A 41 9.04 0.03 -1.83
N TYR A 42 8.99 1.27 -1.33
CA TYR A 42 10.16 2.13 -1.21
C TYR A 42 11.27 1.46 -0.38
N ARG A 43 10.92 0.92 0.79
CA ARG A 43 11.88 0.23 1.65
C ARG A 43 12.47 -1.02 1.00
N MET A 44 11.66 -1.81 0.28
CA MET A 44 12.18 -2.97 -0.43
C MET A 44 13.19 -2.58 -1.51
N GLN A 45 12.92 -1.49 -2.22
CA GLN A 45 13.81 -0.94 -3.24
C GLN A 45 15.12 -0.42 -2.63
N GLU A 46 15.06 0.33 -1.52
CA GLU A 46 16.25 0.82 -0.81
C GLU A 46 17.14 -0.34 -0.35
N GLN A 47 16.54 -1.37 0.24
CA GLN A 47 17.29 -2.55 0.67
C GLN A 47 17.95 -3.31 -0.50
N ALA A 48 17.29 -3.38 -1.66
CA ALA A 48 17.90 -3.94 -2.87
C ALA A 48 19.10 -3.10 -3.31
N ASN A 49 18.96 -1.78 -3.35
CA ASN A 49 20.06 -0.88 -3.70
C ASN A 49 21.23 -0.98 -2.72
N ASP A 50 20.96 -1.14 -1.43
CA ASP A 50 21.98 -1.29 -0.39
C ASP A 50 22.78 -2.57 -0.60
N ALA A 51 22.10 -3.69 -0.88
CA ALA A 51 22.76 -4.95 -1.22
C ALA A 51 23.66 -4.81 -2.46
N ILE A 52 23.20 -4.10 -3.49
CA ILE A 52 24.01 -3.82 -4.70
C ILE A 52 25.25 -2.99 -4.36
N ARG A 53 25.10 -1.94 -3.53
CA ARG A 53 26.25 -1.12 -3.10
C ARG A 53 27.26 -1.89 -2.26
N ARG A 54 26.81 -2.90 -1.51
CA ARG A 54 27.67 -3.81 -0.75
C ARG A 54 28.28 -4.94 -1.60
N GLY A 55 27.88 -5.07 -2.87
CA GLY A 55 28.31 -6.17 -3.74
C GLY A 55 27.61 -7.51 -3.43
N GLU A 56 26.55 -7.51 -2.63
CA GLU A 56 25.76 -8.69 -2.27
C GLU A 56 24.77 -9.02 -3.40
N VAL A 57 25.28 -9.49 -4.54
CA VAL A 57 24.49 -9.65 -5.78
C VAL A 57 23.32 -10.61 -5.63
N GLU A 58 23.51 -11.74 -4.97
CA GLU A 58 22.44 -12.71 -4.78
C GLU A 58 21.29 -12.15 -3.91
N GLU A 59 21.63 -11.42 -2.86
CA GLU A 59 20.65 -10.73 -2.01
C GLU A 59 19.94 -9.60 -2.76
N ALA A 60 20.68 -8.83 -3.56
CA ALA A 60 20.11 -7.80 -4.42
C ALA A 60 19.08 -8.39 -5.39
N THR A 61 19.44 -9.46 -6.10
CA THR A 61 18.54 -10.14 -7.04
C THR A 61 17.29 -10.66 -6.33
N ARG A 62 17.43 -11.36 -5.19
CA ARG A 62 16.27 -11.84 -4.41
C ARG A 62 15.34 -10.71 -3.98
N ARG A 63 15.91 -9.57 -3.57
CA ARG A 63 15.12 -8.39 -3.13
C ARG A 63 14.39 -7.73 -4.30
N LEU A 64 15.01 -7.65 -5.47
CA LEU A 64 14.37 -7.14 -6.68
C LEU A 64 13.24 -8.07 -7.15
N GLU A 65 13.43 -9.38 -7.12
CA GLU A 65 12.38 -10.36 -7.45
C GLU A 65 11.17 -10.21 -6.51
N LYS A 66 11.42 -10.10 -5.20
CA LYS A 66 10.35 -9.88 -4.21
C LYS A 66 9.60 -8.55 -4.44
N LEU A 67 10.34 -7.48 -4.77
CA LEU A 67 9.74 -6.20 -5.12
C LEU A 67 8.83 -6.33 -6.35
N ALA A 68 9.29 -7.01 -7.39
CA ALA A 68 8.48 -7.26 -8.58
C ALA A 68 7.21 -8.06 -8.28
N THR A 69 7.30 -9.11 -7.45
CA THR A 69 6.11 -9.86 -7.00
C THR A 69 5.10 -8.95 -6.29
N ARG A 70 5.58 -8.04 -5.43
CA ARG A 70 4.68 -7.10 -4.74
C ARG A 70 4.04 -6.11 -5.70
N LEU A 71 4.79 -5.63 -6.71
CA LEU A 71 4.28 -4.75 -7.76
C LEU A 71 3.19 -5.43 -8.60
N LEU A 72 3.37 -6.72 -8.96
CA LEU A 72 2.34 -7.50 -9.63
C LEU A 72 1.07 -7.61 -8.78
N ALA A 73 1.22 -7.87 -7.48
CA ALA A 73 0.08 -8.01 -6.57
C ALA A 73 -0.77 -6.73 -6.44
N ILE A 74 -0.20 -5.56 -6.73
CA ILE A 74 -0.91 -4.27 -6.71
C ILE A 74 -1.27 -3.76 -8.12
N GLY A 75 -1.16 -4.62 -9.14
CA GLY A 75 -1.54 -4.29 -10.53
C GLY A 75 -0.49 -3.50 -11.33
N GLN A 76 0.69 -3.25 -10.78
CA GLN A 76 1.77 -2.48 -11.43
C GLN A 76 2.61 -3.36 -12.37
N GLN A 77 1.97 -3.94 -13.39
CA GLN A 77 2.57 -4.98 -14.25
C GLN A 77 3.79 -4.51 -15.06
N ALA A 78 3.71 -3.32 -15.65
CA ALA A 78 4.82 -2.75 -16.42
C ALA A 78 6.05 -2.54 -15.52
N LEU A 79 5.86 -1.92 -14.36
CA LEU A 79 6.93 -1.67 -13.41
C LEU A 79 7.52 -2.98 -12.85
N ALA A 80 6.68 -3.97 -12.55
CA ALA A 80 7.15 -5.28 -12.12
C ALA A 80 8.05 -5.96 -13.17
N THR A 81 7.66 -5.88 -14.45
CA THR A 81 8.43 -6.46 -15.57
C THR A 81 9.80 -5.79 -15.68
N HIS A 82 9.84 -4.46 -15.57
CA HIS A 82 11.09 -3.71 -15.51
C HIS A 82 11.97 -4.14 -14.33
N VAL A 83 11.40 -4.29 -13.14
CA VAL A 83 12.16 -4.71 -11.94
C VAL A 83 12.69 -6.15 -12.08
N LEU A 84 11.95 -7.07 -12.68
CA LEU A 84 12.45 -8.43 -12.97
C LEU A 84 13.60 -8.43 -13.97
N HIS A 85 13.49 -7.62 -15.03
CA HIS A 85 14.56 -7.46 -15.99
C HIS A 85 15.83 -6.91 -15.31
N GLU A 86 15.67 -5.94 -14.42
CA GLU A 86 16.78 -5.37 -13.66
C GLU A 86 17.41 -6.40 -12.70
N ALA A 87 16.62 -7.28 -12.08
CA ALA A 87 17.13 -8.38 -11.27
C ALA A 87 18.05 -9.31 -12.08
N HIS A 88 17.69 -9.58 -13.34
CA HIS A 88 18.50 -10.37 -14.27
C HIS A 88 19.80 -9.65 -14.67
N ILE A 89 19.73 -8.33 -14.91
CA ILE A 89 20.92 -7.51 -15.20
C ILE A 89 21.86 -7.51 -14.00
N VAL A 90 21.36 -7.28 -12.78
CA VAL A 90 22.18 -7.28 -11.56
C VAL A 90 22.88 -8.62 -11.35
N LYS A 91 22.15 -9.73 -11.57
CA LYS A 91 22.73 -11.08 -11.47
C LYS A 91 23.91 -11.30 -12.42
N THR A 92 23.86 -10.71 -13.62
CA THR A 92 24.88 -10.91 -14.65
C THR A 92 26.01 -9.90 -14.54
N THR A 93 25.69 -8.63 -14.25
CA THR A 93 26.62 -7.50 -14.35
C THR A 93 27.11 -6.99 -12.99
N HIS A 94 26.56 -7.51 -11.88
CA HIS A 94 26.82 -7.07 -10.51
C HIS A 94 26.45 -5.59 -10.26
N MET A 95 25.74 -4.96 -11.19
CA MET A 95 25.39 -3.54 -11.16
C MET A 95 23.97 -3.31 -11.68
N LEU A 96 23.35 -2.21 -11.24
CA LEU A 96 22.16 -1.70 -11.90
C LEU A 96 22.52 -1.02 -13.23
N SER A 97 21.66 -1.21 -14.22
CA SER A 97 21.66 -0.47 -15.48
C SER A 97 21.42 1.03 -15.24
N ALA A 98 21.83 1.87 -16.21
CA ALA A 98 21.59 3.31 -16.12
C ALA A 98 20.09 3.66 -16.11
N GLU A 99 19.30 2.88 -16.84
CA GLU A 99 17.84 2.95 -16.84
C GLU A 99 17.28 2.46 -15.51
N GLY A 100 17.73 1.32 -14.99
CA GLY A 100 17.36 0.79 -13.68
C GLY A 100 17.60 1.81 -12.57
N LYS A 101 18.76 2.47 -12.55
CA LYS A 101 19.08 3.56 -11.61
C LYS A 101 18.11 4.73 -11.71
N LYS A 102 17.71 5.13 -12.93
CA LYS A 102 16.73 6.21 -13.14
C LYS A 102 15.32 5.77 -12.77
N THR A 103 14.85 4.64 -13.28
CA THR A 103 13.52 4.10 -13.07
C THR A 103 13.25 3.84 -11.59
N ILE A 104 14.22 3.27 -10.88
CA ILE A 104 14.19 3.10 -9.42
C ILE A 104 14.10 4.48 -8.74
N LYS A 105 14.99 5.42 -9.04
CA LYS A 105 15.01 6.75 -8.40
C LYS A 105 13.74 7.57 -8.66
N TYR A 106 13.16 7.49 -9.85
CA TYR A 106 12.04 8.32 -10.27
C TYR A 106 10.67 7.73 -9.89
N ASN A 107 10.47 6.41 -10.05
CA ASN A 107 9.20 5.79 -9.69
C ASN A 107 8.92 5.85 -8.19
N THR A 108 9.93 5.74 -7.33
CA THR A 108 9.68 5.86 -5.88
C THR A 108 9.37 7.28 -5.43
N ARG A 109 9.84 8.32 -6.12
CA ARG A 109 9.41 9.69 -5.83
C ARG A 109 7.95 9.91 -6.23
N LEU A 110 7.54 9.37 -7.38
CA LEU A 110 6.15 9.42 -7.85
C LEU A 110 5.18 8.67 -6.92
N LEU A 111 5.65 7.59 -6.27
CA LEU A 111 4.87 6.86 -5.28
C LEU A 111 4.62 7.71 -4.02
N VAL A 112 5.61 8.46 -3.54
CA VAL A 112 5.49 9.24 -2.29
C VAL A 112 4.86 10.63 -2.52
N ASN A 113 4.94 11.18 -3.72
CA ASN A 113 4.37 12.48 -4.06
C ASN A 113 3.78 12.45 -5.50
N PRO A 114 2.47 12.19 -5.68
CA PRO A 114 1.86 12.07 -7.01
C PRO A 114 1.80 13.38 -7.84
N GLN A 115 2.14 14.53 -7.24
CA GLN A 115 1.89 15.87 -7.80
C GLN A 115 3.06 16.45 -8.62
N GLU A 116 4.15 15.71 -8.85
CA GLU A 116 5.35 16.20 -9.57
C GLU A 116 5.51 15.59 -10.99
N GLY A 117 4.42 15.08 -11.57
CA GLY A 117 4.41 14.33 -12.83
C GLY A 117 3.76 15.02 -14.02
N GLU A 118 3.81 16.35 -14.11
CA GLU A 118 3.42 17.13 -15.31
C GLU A 118 4.59 17.92 -15.89
#